data_AF-A0A7G8ED64-F1
#
_entry.id   AF-A0A7G8ED64-F1
#
_cell.length_a   1.000
_cell.length_b   1.000
_cell.length_c   1.000
_cell.angle_alpha   90.00
_cell.angle_beta   90.00
_cell.angle_gamma   90.00
#
_symmetry.space_group_name_H-M   'P 1'
#
loop_
_entity.id
_entity.type
_entity.pdbx_description
1 polymer ?
#
loop_
_entity_poly.entity_id
_entity_poly.type
_entity_poly.pdbx_seq_one_letter_code
_entity_poly.pdbx_strand_id
1 'polypeptide(L)' 'MNSRQVGAIRRAVIYFVVGYGGLAVINNSGLAPERMWTAYLPLFVGVYFFARWADAKIGAIQNNGDDTNQSN' A
#
# COMPACT_ATOMS: atom_id res chain seq x y z
N MET A 1 -20.14 6.96 -2.60
CA MET A 1 -19.55 5.66 -2.25
C MET A 1 -19.55 5.52 -0.74
N ASN A 2 -19.81 4.33 -0.19
CA ASN A 2 -19.74 4.15 1.27
C ASN A 2 -18.27 4.05 1.74
N SER A 3 -18.02 4.30 3.03
CA SER A 3 -16.67 4.30 3.62
C SER A 3 -15.94 2.95 3.46
N ARG A 4 -16.68 1.83 3.41
CA ARG A 4 -16.13 0.49 3.17
C ARG A 4 -15.57 0.34 1.75
N GLN A 5 -16.28 0.85 0.74
CA GLN A 5 -15.85 0.85 -0.65
C GLN A 5 -14.61 1.72 -0.85
N VAL A 6 -14.56 2.89 -0.21
CA VAL A 6 -13.38 3.77 -0.25
C VAL A 6 -12.15 3.07 0.36
N GLY A 7 -12.33 2.38 1.50
CA GLY A 7 -11.26 1.58 2.10
C GLY A 7 -10.80 0.40 1.23
N ALA A 8 -11.75 -0.31 0.60
CA ALA A 8 -11.43 -1.42 -0.30
C ALA A 8 -10.67 -0.97 -1.55
N ILE A 9 -11.12 0.11 -2.20
CA ILE A 9 -10.47 0.67 -3.39
C ILE A 9 -9.06 1.16 -3.06
N ARG A 10 -8.88 1.83 -1.92
CA ARG A 10 -7.55 2.25 -1.47
C ARG A 10 -6.58 1.07 -1.37
N ARG A 11 -7.01 -0.01 -0.70
CA ARG A 11 -6.18 -1.23 -0.57
C ARG A 11 -5.90 -1.86 -1.94
N ALA A 12 -6.89 -1.92 -2.82
CA ALA A 12 -6.72 -2.42 -4.17
C ALA A 12 -5.68 -1.61 -4.96
N VAL A 13 -5.73 -0.28 -4.88
CA VAL A 13 -4.76 0.61 -5.54
C VAL A 13 -3.35 0.43 -4.97
N ILE A 14 -3.21 0.31 -3.65
CA ILE A 14 -1.91 0.07 -3.02
C ILE A 14 -1.31 -1.25 -3.49
N TYR A 15 -2.10 -2.33 -3.46
CA TYR A 15 -1.63 -3.64 -3.92
C TYR A 15 -1.31 -3.63 -5.41
N PHE A 16 -2.10 -2.94 -6.21
CA PHE A 16 -1.82 -2.77 -7.63
C PHE A 16 -0.50 -2.04 -7.84
N VAL A 17 -0.34 -0.82 -7.32
CA VAL A 17 0.86 0.00 -7.58
C VAL A 17 2.13 -0.63 -6.99
N VAL A 18 2.10 -1.02 -5.72
CA VAL A 18 3.29 -1.54 -5.04
C VAL A 18 3.59 -2.97 -5.48
N GLY A 19 2.56 -3.81 -5.58
CA GLY A 19 2.71 -5.21 -6.00
C GLY A 19 3.15 -5.31 -7.46
N TYR A 20 2.42 -4.67 -8.37
CA TYR A 20 2.76 -4.70 -9.80
C TYR A 20 4.07 -3.95 -10.09
N GLY A 21 4.31 -2.81 -9.44
CA GLY A 21 5.57 -2.08 -9.56
C GLY A 21 6.77 -2.91 -9.11
N GLY A 22 6.66 -3.58 -7.96
CA GLY A 22 7.70 -4.51 -7.48
C GLY A 22 7.90 -5.69 -8.42
N LEU A 23 6.83 -6.30 -8.91
CA LEU A 23 6.88 -7.35 -9.92
C LEU A 23 7.62 -6.89 -11.18
N ALA A 24 7.32 -5.70 -11.69
CA ALA A 24 7.99 -5.15 -12.86
C ALA A 24 9.50 -4.97 -12.62
N VAL A 25 9.91 -4.44 -11.46
CA VAL A 25 11.33 -4.31 -11.12
C VAL A 25 12.01 -5.68 -11.03
N ILE A 26 11.41 -6.64 -10.35
CA ILE A 26 11.97 -8.00 -10.20
C ILE A 26 12.08 -8.68 -11.56
N ASN A 27 11.05 -8.59 -12.39
CA ASN A 27 11.04 -9.24 -13.70
C ASN A 27 12.08 -8.66 -14.66
N ASN A 28 12.47 -7.40 -14.49
CA ASN A 28 13.51 -6.73 -15.29
C ASN A 28 14.91 -6.80 -14.66
N SER A 29 15.06 -7.38 -13.47
CA SER A 29 16.33 -7.40 -12.73
C SER A 29 17.36 -8.43 -13.23
N GLY A 30 16.95 -9.38 -14.08
CA GLY A 30 17.79 -10.50 -14.50
C GLY A 30 18.11 -11.49 -13.37
N LEU A 31 17.38 -11.44 -12.24
CA LEU A 31 17.53 -12.39 -11.14
C LEU A 31 17.31 -13.82 -11.64
N ALA A 32 18.27 -14.69 -11.34
CA ALA A 32 18.15 -16.12 -11.62
C ALA A 32 16.93 -16.70 -10.87
N PRO A 33 16.17 -17.64 -11.48
CA PRO A 33 14.95 -18.20 -10.89
C PRO A 33 15.13 -18.72 -9.47
N GLU A 34 16.26 -19.35 -9.18
CA GLU A 34 16.58 -19.96 -7.88
C GLU A 34 16.79 -18.90 -6.78
N ARG A 35 17.06 -17.66 -7.17
CA ARG A 35 17.31 -16.53 -6.26
C ARG A 35 16.14 -15.56 -6.19
N MET A 36 15.10 -15.69 -7.01
CA MET A 36 13.98 -14.74 -7.05
C MET A 36 13.28 -14.54 -5.70
N TRP A 37 13.30 -15.56 -4.82
CA TRP A 37 12.73 -15.46 -3.48
C TRP A 37 13.33 -14.31 -2.65
N THR A 38 14.61 -13.97 -2.89
CA THR A 38 15.28 -12.86 -2.17
C THR A 38 14.70 -11.50 -2.51
N ALA A 39 13.97 -11.38 -3.63
CA ALA A 39 13.30 -10.16 -4.03
C ALA A 39 11.78 -10.24 -3.78
N TYR A 40 11.15 -11.38 -4.03
CA TYR A 40 9.72 -11.57 -3.78
C TYR A 40 9.36 -11.47 -2.29
N LEU A 41 10.12 -12.12 -1.42
CA LEU A 41 9.85 -12.12 0.02
C LEU A 41 9.86 -10.70 0.62
N PRO A 42 10.90 -9.86 0.42
CA PRO A 42 10.86 -8.48 0.87
C PRO A 42 9.81 -7.62 0.16
N LEU A 43 9.45 -7.92 -1.10
CA LEU A 43 8.32 -7.25 -1.76
C LEU A 43 7.01 -7.46 -0.98
N PHE A 44 6.68 -8.71 -0.60
CA PHE A 44 5.47 -8.99 0.17
C PHE A 44 5.46 -8.29 1.53
N VAL A 45 6.60 -8.30 2.23
CA VAL A 45 6.77 -7.56 3.49
C VAL A 45 6.57 -6.06 3.27
N GLY A 46 7.19 -5.50 2.22
CA GLY A 46 7.07 -4.09 1.85
C GLY A 46 5.63 -3.68 1.57
N VAL A 47 4.89 -4.48 0.79
CA VAL A 47 3.46 -4.23 0.50
C VAL A 47 2.65 -4.19 1.79
N TYR A 48 2.87 -5.13 2.73
CA TYR A 48 2.15 -5.17 3.99
C TYR A 48 2.37 -3.90 4.83
N PHE A 49 3.64 -3.52 5.05
CA PHE A 49 3.97 -2.34 5.84
C PHE A 49 3.51 -1.05 5.17
N PHE A 50 3.64 -0.96 3.84
CA PHE A 50 3.18 0.22 3.10
C PHE A 50 1.66 0.36 3.16
N ALA A 51 0.91 -0.73 3.00
CA ALA A 51 -0.53 -0.72 3.15
C ALA A 51 -0.95 -0.29 4.55
N ARG A 52 -0.28 -0.83 5.59
CA ARG A 52 -0.57 -0.48 6.98
C ARG A 52 -0.24 0.98 7.32
N TRP A 53 0.86 1.48 6.78
CA TRP A 53 1.29 2.87 6.91
C TRP A 53 0.32 3.81 6.20
N ALA A 54 -0.06 3.51 4.96
CA ALA A 54 -0.99 4.34 4.18
C ALA A 54 -2.37 4.42 4.85
N ASP A 55 -2.88 3.29 5.37
CA ASP A 55 -4.12 3.26 6.16
C ASP A 55 -3.99 4.14 7.42
N ALA A 56 -2.86 4.09 8.14
CA ALA A 56 -2.64 4.89 9.34
C ALA A 56 -2.51 6.40 9.04
N LYS A 57 -1.79 6.77 7.98
CA LYS A 57 -1.60 8.17 7.58
C LYS A 57 -2.92 8.83 7.22
N ILE A 58 -3.79 8.12 6.50
CA ILE A 58 -5.09 8.66 6.07
C ILE A 58 -6.07 8.73 7.24
N GLY A 59 -6.07 7.74 8.14
CA GLY A 59 -6.85 7.82 9.38
C GLY A 59 -6.47 9.04 10.24
N ALA A 60 -5.19 9.36 10.34
CA ALA A 60 -4.73 10.56 11.04
C ALA A 60 -5.16 11.88 10.35
N ILE A 61 -5.20 11.90 9.01
CA ILE A 61 -5.67 13.08 8.25
C ILE A 61 -7.18 13.28 8.44
N GLN A 62 -7.96 12.21 8.45
CA GLN A 62 -9.41 12.29 8.62
C GLN A 62 -9.79 12.84 10.01
N ASN A 63 -9.13 12.36 11.07
CA ASN A 63 -9.39 12.85 12.44
C ASN A 63 -9.09 14.36 12.59
N ASN A 64 -8.00 14.85 11.98
CA ASN A 64 -7.64 16.27 12.04
C ASN A 64 -8.66 17.20 11.34
N GLY A 65 -9.36 16.70 10.31
CA GLY A 65 -10.37 17.47 9.57
C GLY A 65 -11.72 17.58 10.29
N ASP A 66 -12.06 16.57 11.11
CA ASP A 66 -13.25 16.60 11.96
C ASP A 66 -13.04 17.55 13.15
N ASP A 67 -11.85 17.55 13.77
CA ASP A 67 -11.50 18.46 14.87
C ASP A 67 -11.56 19.95 14.45
N THR A 68 -11.17 20.28 13.21
CA THR A 68 -11.21 21.67 12.71
C THR A 68 -12.64 22.16 12.41
N ASN A 69 -13.55 21.26 12.02
CA ASN A 69 -14.95 21.61 11.76
C ASN A 69 -15.78 21.70 13.05
N GLN A 70 -15.37 21.04 14.14
CA GLN A 70 -16.05 21.15 15.44
C GLN A 70 -15.71 22.44 16.20
N SER A 71 -14.58 23.09 15.88
CA SER A 71 -14.11 24.32 16.53
C SER A 71 -14.61 25.62 15.87
N ASN A 72 -15.45 25.53 14.84
CA ASN A 72 -15.95 26.65 14.04
C ASN A 72 -17.49 26.69 14.07
#